data_AF-A0A952DQV2-F1
#
_entry.id   AF-A0A952DQV2-F1
#
_cell.length_a   1.000
_cell.length_b   1.000
_cell.length_c   1.000
_cell.angle_alpha   90.00
_cell.angle_beta   90.00
_cell.angle_gamma   90.00
#
_symmetry.space_group_name_H-M   'P 1'
#
loop_
_entity.id
_entity.type
_entity.pdbx_description
1 polymer ?
#
loop_
_entity_poly.entity_id
_entity_poly.type
_entity_poly.pdbx_seq_one_letter_code
_entity_poly.pdbx_strand_id
1 'polypeptide(L)' 'MMARSMGANGVVVEEPRDFAEQLEQAIRSERPTVLDVRMDREAKVTVTGSWELPPLPPFKPSLGWEGDR' A
#
# COMPACT_ATOMS: atom_id res chain seq x y z
N MET A 1 -0.43 -18.41 4.01
CA MET A 1 -0.07 -17.13 3.36
C MET A 1 0.90 -17.38 2.23
N MET A 2 0.67 -16.75 1.07
CA MET A 2 1.51 -16.90 -0.14
C MET A 2 2.98 -16.55 0.12
N ALA A 3 3.27 -15.54 0.95
CA ALA A 3 4.64 -15.16 1.29
C ALA A 3 5.44 -16.31 1.92
N ARG A 4 4.82 -17.04 2.87
CA ARG A 4 5.47 -18.14 3.60
C ARG A 4 5.79 -19.33 2.71
N SER A 5 4.92 -19.66 1.76
CA SER A 5 5.21 -20.71 0.76
C SER A 5 6.37 -20.35 -0.18
N MET A 6 6.74 -19.07 -0.27
CA MET A 6 7.85 -18.57 -1.09
C MET A 6 9.12 -18.28 -0.25
N GLY A 7 9.17 -18.75 1.01
CA GLY A 7 10.32 -18.58 1.89
C GLY A 7 10.45 -17.22 2.58
N ALA A 8 9.48 -16.31 2.36
CA ALA A 8 9.41 -15.00 3.00
C ALA A 8 8.59 -15.04 4.30
N ASN A 9 8.80 -14.07 5.17
CA ASN A 9 7.88 -13.79 6.27
C ASN A 9 6.55 -13.26 5.71
N GLY A 10 5.45 -13.60 6.36
CA GLY A 10 4.12 -13.12 5.99
C GLY A 10 3.34 -12.68 7.22
N VAL A 11 2.86 -11.43 7.18
CA VAL A 11 2.08 -10.76 8.22
C VAL A 11 0.83 -10.16 7.56
N VAL A 12 -0.32 -10.27 8.22
CA VAL A 12 -1.54 -9.55 7.84
C VAL A 12 -1.77 -8.47 8.89
N VAL A 13 -1.99 -7.23 8.45
CA VAL A 13 -2.30 -6.10 9.33
C VAL A 13 -3.76 -5.73 9.10
N GLU A 14 -4.59 -6.02 10.09
CA GLU A 14 -6.05 -5.74 10.01
C GLU A 14 -6.39 -4.34 10.52
N GLU A 15 -5.65 -3.86 11.53
CA GLU A 15 -5.92 -2.60 12.22
C GLU A 15 -4.78 -1.60 12.00
N PRO A 16 -5.08 -0.32 11.71
CA PRO A 16 -4.05 0.69 11.44
C PRO A 16 -3.03 0.86 12.57
N ARG A 17 -3.46 0.71 13.83
CA ARG A 17 -2.60 0.86 15.01
C ARG A 17 -1.45 -0.14 15.08
N ASP A 18 -1.60 -1.30 14.43
CA ASP A 18 -0.62 -2.38 14.49
C ASP A 18 0.45 -2.24 13.39
N PHE A 19 0.24 -1.37 12.40
CA PHE A 19 1.13 -1.27 11.24
C PHE A 19 2.56 -0.86 11.60
N ALA A 20 2.73 0.14 12.47
CA ALA A 20 4.03 0.72 12.78
C ALA A 20 5.00 -0.32 13.38
N GLU A 21 4.53 -1.08 14.37
CA GLU A 21 5.34 -2.12 15.01
C GLU A 21 5.66 -3.26 14.03
N GLN A 22 4.70 -3.71 13.24
CA GLN A 22 4.90 -4.80 12.26
C GLN A 22 5.91 -4.41 11.18
N LEU A 23 5.90 -3.15 10.73
CA LEU A 23 6.89 -2.64 9.79
C LEU A 23 8.29 -2.60 10.41
N GLU A 24 8.41 -2.11 11.66
CA GLU A 24 9.70 -2.07 12.36
C GLU A 24 10.28 -3.48 12.56
N GLN A 25 9.46 -4.44 12.97
CA GLN A 25 9.84 -5.85 13.10
C GLN A 25 10.28 -6.44 11.75
N ALA A 26 9.56 -6.15 10.67
CA ALA A 26 9.91 -6.62 9.34
C ALA A 26 11.29 -6.10 8.90
N ILE A 27 11.57 -4.81 9.11
CA ILE A 27 12.87 -4.19 8.80
C ILE A 27 13.98 -4.82 9.64
N ARG A 28 13.79 -4.93 10.95
CA ARG A 28 14.78 -5.51 11.89
C ARG A 28 15.08 -6.98 11.60
N SER A 29 14.13 -7.71 11.01
CA SER A 29 14.29 -9.14 10.76
C SER A 29 15.35 -9.47 9.70
N GLU A 30 15.75 -8.49 8.88
CA GLU A 30 16.69 -8.68 7.76
C GLU A 30 16.30 -9.83 6.81
N ARG A 31 15.00 -10.13 6.74
CA ARG A 31 14.43 -11.19 5.90
C ARG A 31 13.40 -10.61 4.95
N PRO A 32 13.29 -11.16 3.72
CA PRO A 32 12.18 -10.85 2.83
C PRO A 32 10.85 -11.02 3.57
N THR A 33 10.06 -9.96 3.63
CA THR A 33 8.82 -9.91 4.42
C THR A 33 7.72 -9.26 3.58
N VAL A 34 6.54 -9.87 3.58
CA VAL A 34 5.33 -9.32 2.98
C VAL A 34 4.36 -8.93 4.10
N LEU A 35 3.97 -7.66 4.11
CA LEU A 35 2.91 -7.10 4.96
C LEU A 35 1.65 -6.93 4.11
N ASP A 36 0.63 -7.76 4.34
CA ASP A 36 -0.69 -7.67 3.70
C ASP A 36 -1.58 -6.76 4.55
N VAL A 37 -1.65 -5.48 4.19
CA VAL A 37 -2.34 -4.44 4.96
C VAL A 37 -3.76 -4.25 4.45
N ARG A 38 -4.73 -4.36 5.36
CA ARG A 38 -6.14 -4.08 5.03
C ARG A 38 -6.34 -2.58 4.95
N MET A 39 -6.75 -2.14 3.76
CA MET A 39 -7.03 -0.75 3.42
C MET A 39 -8.53 -0.61 3.20
N ASP A 40 -9.12 0.44 3.75
CA ASP A 40 -10.45 0.88 3.34
C ASP A 40 -10.37 1.47 1.93
N ARG A 41 -11.11 0.87 0.99
CA ARG A 41 -11.16 1.30 -0.42
C ARG A 41 -11.91 2.62 -0.60
N GLU A 42 -12.83 2.95 0.31
CA GLU A 42 -13.65 4.16 0.23
C GLU A 42 -13.05 5.34 1.01
N ALA A 43 -11.89 5.13 1.65
CA ALA A 43 -11.18 6.17 2.35
C ALA A 43 -10.93 7.38 1.42
N LYS A 44 -11.46 8.54 1.80
CA LYS A 44 -11.29 9.80 1.07
C LYS A 44 -9.90 10.36 1.30
N VAL A 45 -8.90 9.73 0.68
CA VAL A 45 -7.53 10.21 0.70
C VAL A 45 -7.33 11.30 -0.33
N THR A 46 -6.62 12.34 0.08
CA THR A 46 -6.13 13.34 -0.86
C THR A 46 -4.97 12.74 -1.64
N VAL A 47 -5.13 12.55 -2.95
CA VAL A 47 -4.14 11.92 -3.81
C VAL A 47 -3.45 12.95 -4.70
N THR A 48 -2.14 12.80 -4.86
CA THR A 48 -1.25 13.70 -5.62
C THR A 48 -0.93 13.21 -7.03
N GLY A 49 -1.30 11.97 -7.36
CA GLY A 49 -1.01 11.37 -8.66
C GLY A 49 -2.06 10.34 -9.06
N SER A 50 -2.10 10.03 -10.35
CA SER A 50 -2.91 8.96 -10.94
C SER A 50 -2.01 8.06 -11.77
N TRP A 51 -2.39 6.79 -11.87
CA TRP A 51 -1.79 5.84 -12.78
C TRP A 51 -2.55 5.82 -14.10
N GLU A 52 -1.85 5.74 -15.22
CA GLU A 52 -2.46 5.36 -16.50
C GLU A 52 -2.53 3.84 -16.59
N LEU A 53 -3.74 3.30 -16.61
CA LEU A 53 -3.98 1.86 -16.63
C LEU A 53 -4.96 1.49 -17.75
N PRO A 54 -4.54 1.49 -19.02
CA PRO A 54 -5.42 1.12 -20.12
C PRO A 54 -6.07 -0.26 -19.91
N PRO A 55 -7.38 -0.43 -20.17
CA PRO A 55 -8.29 0.53 -20.81
C PRO A 55 -9.01 1.48 -19.83
N LEU A 56 -8.66 1.48 -18.55
CA LEU A 56 -9.31 2.33 -17.56
C LEU A 56 -8.94 3.80 -17.79
N PRO A 57 -9.93 4.71 -17.80
CA PRO A 57 -9.64 6.14 -17.90
C PRO A 57 -8.89 6.61 -16.64
N PRO A 58 -7.87 7.47 -16.77
CA PRO A 58 -7.17 8.02 -15.63
C PRO A 58 -8.12 8.87 -14.79
N PHE A 59 -7.99 8.79 -13.47
CA PHE A 59 -8.77 9.64 -12.57
C PHE A 59 -7.98 10.92 -12.26
N LYS A 60 -8.67 12.05 -12.07
CA LYS A 60 -8.00 13.32 -11.78
C LYS A 60 -7.57 13.37 -10.31
N PRO A 61 -6.28 13.59 -9.98
CA PRO A 61 -5.84 13.74 -8.59
C PRO A 61 -6.46 14.97 -7.90
N SER A 62 -6.66 14.88 -6.59
CA SER A 62 -7.35 15.92 -5.81
C SER A 62 -6.45 17.08 -5.38
N LEU A 63 -5.12 16.87 -5.25
CA LEU A 63 -4.17 17.89 -4.79
C LEU A 63 -3.16 18.26 -5.87
N GLY A 64 -3.03 19.55 -6.16
CA GLY A 64 -1.94 20.10 -6.97
C GLY A 64 -1.94 19.72 -8.45
N TRP A 65 -3.02 19.13 -8.99
CA TRP A 65 -3.15 18.90 -10.42
C TRP A 65 -3.32 20.25 -11.15
N GLU A 66 -2.21 20.83 -11.59
CA GLU A 66 -2.15 21.81 -12.67
C GLU A 66 -1.84 21.00 -13.94
N GLY A 67 -2.85 20.36 -14.52
CA GLY A 67 -2.68 19.72 -15.82
C GLY A 67 -2.22 20.74 -16.84
N ASP A 68 -1.10 20.47 -17.51
CA ASP A 68 -0.54 21.22 -18.65
C ASP A 68 -0.85 22.73 -18.65
N ARG A 69 -0.09 23.50 -17.87
CA ARG A 69 0.15 24.91 -18.17
C ARG A 69 1.56 25.13 -18.67
#